data_AF-A0A5C8B8H8-F1
#
_entry.id   AF-A0A5C8B8H8-F1
#
_cell.length_a   1.000
_cell.length_b   1.000
_cell.length_c   1.000
_cell.angle_alpha   90.00
_cell.angle_beta   90.00
_cell.angle_gamma   90.00
#
_symmetry.space_group_name_H-M   'P 1'
#
loop_
_entity.id
_entity.type
_entity.pdbx_description
1 polymer ?
#
loop_
_entity_poly.entity_id
_entity_poly.type
_entity_poly.pdbx_seq_one_letter_code
_entity_poly.pdbx_strand_id
1 'polypeptide(L)'
;MTCRPFFAPVLLSALTLLSACVSAPQVGPGSVAGSVAGSASDAGGAAAPKAPGTTPSAAATPTARAPAAGVAPGSAPFLSVVQGAQRQDGLLPLWRKDDKVWLELSPQALDQPLFFSPKLASGIGEAGLFGGLMQSRWAQVGRPQWVTFRQVHKQVQLLAVNAAYTAQAGTPQARAVEAAFSPSLLGSAPLASAPHPQTGAVLIDLTPMLLSDMLGLGMQLQRTYRQGYSLDARNSSVRQARTTSDNVVFEV
;
A
#
# COMPACT_ATOMS: atom_id res chain seq x y z
N MET A 1 10.98 -40.89 43.73
CA MET A 1 9.60 -41.34 43.48
C MET A 1 9.27 -41.05 42.02
N THR A 2 9.42 -42.07 41.20
CA THR A 2 9.19 -42.08 39.76
C THR A 2 7.76 -42.57 39.49
N CYS A 3 6.94 -41.79 38.78
CA CYS A 3 5.69 -42.29 38.21
C CYS A 3 5.63 -41.93 36.72
N ARG A 4 5.58 -42.98 35.91
CA ARG A 4 5.57 -43.01 34.44
C ARG A 4 4.17 -42.69 33.87
N PRO A 5 4.08 -42.35 32.56
CA PRO A 5 2.88 -41.83 31.91
C PRO A 5 1.88 -42.94 31.51
N PHE A 6 0.59 -42.61 31.57
CA PHE A 6 -0.50 -43.44 31.05
C PHE A 6 -0.69 -43.18 29.55
N PHE A 7 -0.30 -44.16 28.74
CA PHE A 7 -0.70 -44.32 27.35
C PHE A 7 -2.09 -44.98 27.32
N ALA A 8 -3.03 -44.45 26.55
CA ALA A 8 -4.25 -45.15 26.15
C ALA A 8 -4.51 -44.88 24.66
N PRO A 9 -4.46 -45.90 23.78
CA PRO A 9 -4.77 -45.77 22.37
C PRO A 9 -6.25 -46.11 22.13
N VAL A 10 -7.00 -45.21 21.50
CA VAL A 10 -8.39 -45.48 21.10
C VAL A 10 -8.54 -45.21 19.61
N LEU A 11 -8.48 -46.33 18.88
CA LEU A 11 -9.33 -46.73 17.74
C LEU A 11 -9.37 -45.84 16.49
N LEU A 12 -8.57 -46.28 15.52
CA LEU A 12 -8.86 -46.27 14.09
C LEU A 12 -10.35 -46.50 13.79
N SER A 13 -10.94 -45.64 12.97
CA SER A 13 -12.15 -45.95 12.19
C SER A 13 -11.93 -45.47 10.77
N ALA A 14 -11.56 -46.43 9.91
CA ALA A 14 -11.53 -46.30 8.47
C ALA A 14 -12.94 -46.54 7.93
N LEU A 15 -13.53 -45.57 7.23
CA LEU A 15 -14.78 -45.73 6.49
C LEU A 15 -14.56 -45.41 5.01
N THR A 16 -14.27 -46.49 4.27
CA THR A 16 -14.72 -46.83 2.92
C THR A 16 -15.30 -45.74 1.99
N LEU A 17 -14.49 -45.40 0.98
CA LEU A 17 -14.78 -45.40 -0.47
C LEU A 17 -16.25 -45.44 -0.92
N LEU A 18 -16.72 -44.34 -1.54
CA LEU A 18 -17.63 -44.42 -2.69
C LEU A 18 -16.98 -43.73 -3.89
N SER A 19 -16.61 -44.56 -4.86
CA SER A 19 -16.18 -44.19 -6.21
C SER A 19 -17.42 -43.92 -7.05
N ALA A 20 -17.59 -42.69 -7.54
CA ALA A 20 -18.62 -42.35 -8.52
C ALA A 20 -17.93 -42.02 -9.84
N CYS A 21 -17.83 -43.03 -10.70
CA CYS A 21 -17.48 -42.88 -12.10
C CYS A 21 -18.66 -42.22 -12.84
N VAL A 22 -18.51 -40.96 -13.23
CA VAL A 22 -19.34 -40.37 -14.29
C VAL A 22 -18.50 -40.32 -15.56
N SER A 23 -18.86 -41.19 -16.50
CA SER A 23 -18.27 -41.29 -17.81
C SER A 23 -18.64 -40.07 -18.66
N ALA A 24 -17.62 -39.37 -19.17
CA ALA A 24 -17.75 -38.38 -20.22
C ALA A 24 -17.96 -39.06 -21.59
N PRO A 25 -18.80 -38.51 -22.48
CA PRO A 25 -18.88 -38.99 -23.86
C PRO A 25 -17.64 -38.53 -24.65
N GLN A 26 -17.00 -39.50 -25.32
CA GLN A 26 -15.90 -39.31 -26.27
C GLN A 26 -16.44 -38.79 -27.61
N VAL A 27 -15.96 -37.64 -28.07
CA VAL A 27 -16.17 -37.12 -29.43
C VAL A 27 -14.92 -37.45 -30.24
N GLY A 28 -15.10 -38.28 -31.28
CA GLY A 28 -14.05 -38.62 -32.25
C GLY A 28 -13.73 -37.46 -33.22
N PRO A 29 -12.58 -37.51 -33.91
CA PRO A 29 -12.02 -36.37 -34.62
C PRO A 29 -12.63 -36.20 -36.02
N GLY A 30 -12.98 -34.97 -36.38
CA GLY A 30 -13.48 -34.61 -37.70
C GLY A 30 -13.25 -33.14 -38.03
N SER A 31 -12.15 -32.90 -38.74
CA SER A 31 -11.98 -31.91 -39.84
C SER A 31 -12.40 -30.44 -39.64
N VAL A 32 -11.36 -29.59 -39.62
CA VAL A 32 -11.21 -28.22 -40.17
C VAL A 32 -12.44 -27.45 -40.68
N ALA A 33 -12.60 -26.20 -40.20
CA ALA A 33 -12.62 -24.97 -41.02
C ALA A 33 -12.92 -23.75 -40.14
N GLY A 34 -12.10 -22.71 -40.27
CA GLY A 34 -12.21 -21.47 -39.51
C GLY A 34 -13.41 -20.61 -39.90
N SER A 35 -13.89 -19.81 -38.95
CA SER A 35 -14.84 -18.73 -39.18
C SER A 35 -14.27 -17.45 -38.58
N VAL A 36 -13.88 -16.54 -39.47
CA VAL A 36 -13.70 -15.11 -39.19
C VAL A 36 -14.81 -14.37 -39.93
N ALA A 37 -15.64 -13.69 -39.16
CA ALA A 37 -16.58 -12.67 -39.64
C ALA A 37 -16.52 -11.55 -38.59
N GLY A 38 -16.05 -10.33 -38.86
CA GLY A 38 -15.98 -9.64 -40.14
C GLY A 38 -17.29 -8.90 -40.38
N SER A 39 -17.51 -7.78 -39.69
CA SER A 39 -18.59 -6.84 -40.02
C SER A 39 -18.04 -5.42 -40.02
N ALA A 40 -18.03 -4.83 -41.21
CA ALA A 40 -17.80 -3.43 -41.47
C ALA A 40 -19.06 -2.86 -42.15
N SER A 41 -19.46 -1.70 -41.64
CA SER A 41 -20.00 -0.52 -42.33
C SER A 41 -21.06 -0.68 -43.42
N ASP A 42 -22.16 0.07 -43.27
CA ASP A 42 -22.54 0.98 -44.35
C ASP A 42 -23.27 2.23 -43.84
N ALA A 43 -23.02 3.34 -44.54
CA ALA A 43 -23.49 4.70 -44.24
C ALA A 43 -24.54 5.14 -45.27
N GLY A 44 -25.45 6.04 -44.89
CA GLY A 44 -26.34 6.68 -45.86
C GLY A 44 -27.35 7.69 -45.29
N GLY A 45 -26.97 8.98 -45.34
CA GLY A 45 -27.79 10.02 -45.98
C GLY A 45 -28.99 10.68 -45.25
N ALA A 46 -28.70 11.81 -44.59
CA ALA A 46 -29.33 13.15 -44.70
C ALA A 46 -30.86 13.36 -44.60
N ALA A 47 -31.29 14.24 -43.67
CA ALA A 47 -32.08 15.46 -43.95
C ALA A 47 -32.22 16.36 -42.69
N ALA A 48 -31.97 17.66 -42.85
CA ALA A 48 -32.18 18.72 -41.85
C ALA A 48 -33.64 19.25 -41.87
N PRO A 49 -34.08 19.97 -40.82
CA PRO A 49 -34.28 21.41 -41.02
C PRO A 49 -33.94 22.32 -39.81
N LYS A 50 -34.03 23.63 -40.09
CA LYS A 50 -33.49 24.84 -39.44
C LYS A 50 -34.08 25.23 -38.06
N ALA A 51 -33.25 25.99 -37.35
CA ALA A 51 -33.49 26.76 -36.12
C ALA A 51 -34.41 27.99 -36.27
N PRO A 52 -34.78 28.60 -35.13
CA PRO A 52 -34.54 30.04 -34.92
C PRO A 52 -33.82 30.33 -33.59
N GLY A 53 -33.08 31.44 -33.55
CA GLY A 53 -32.05 31.71 -32.54
C GLY A 53 -32.36 32.80 -31.51
N THR A 54 -31.37 33.07 -30.66
CA THR A 54 -31.23 34.23 -29.77
C THR A 54 -29.74 34.48 -29.48
N THR A 55 -29.27 35.70 -29.72
CA THR A 55 -27.98 36.29 -29.28
C THR A 55 -28.05 36.73 -27.80
N PRO A 56 -27.01 37.35 -27.21
CA PRO A 56 -25.72 36.80 -26.78
C PRO A 56 -25.52 36.96 -25.25
N SER A 57 -24.74 36.11 -24.58
CA SER A 57 -24.33 36.38 -23.20
C SER A 57 -22.86 36.05 -22.99
N ALA A 58 -22.07 37.12 -22.86
CA ALA A 58 -20.71 37.08 -22.37
C ALA A 58 -20.75 36.87 -20.85
N ALA A 59 -20.15 35.79 -20.36
CA ALA A 59 -19.87 35.61 -18.94
C ALA A 59 -18.54 34.86 -18.76
N ALA A 60 -17.53 35.66 -18.41
CA ALA A 60 -16.36 35.36 -17.61
C ALA A 60 -15.85 33.91 -17.55
N THR A 61 -14.76 33.66 -18.28
CA THR A 61 -13.80 32.60 -17.97
C THR A 61 -13.34 32.74 -16.52
N PRO A 62 -13.48 31.74 -15.64
CA PRO A 62 -12.80 31.77 -14.36
C PRO A 62 -11.31 31.59 -14.65
N THR A 63 -10.54 32.66 -14.48
CA THR A 63 -9.08 32.59 -14.36
C THR A 63 -8.75 31.67 -13.19
N ALA A 64 -8.55 30.39 -13.49
CA ALA A 64 -7.94 29.45 -12.58
C ALA A 64 -6.53 29.97 -12.30
N ARG A 65 -6.37 30.54 -11.10
CA ARG A 65 -5.08 30.90 -10.53
C ARG A 65 -4.23 29.63 -10.53
N ALA A 66 -3.25 29.59 -11.43
CA ALA A 66 -2.23 28.57 -11.43
C ALA A 66 -1.63 28.50 -10.01
N PRO A 67 -1.59 27.32 -9.37
CA PRO A 67 -0.75 27.18 -8.20
C PRO A 67 0.67 27.53 -8.63
N ALA A 68 1.33 28.38 -7.84
CA ALA A 68 2.71 28.75 -8.01
C ALA A 68 3.53 27.50 -8.34
N ALA A 69 4.39 27.59 -9.36
CA ALA A 69 5.23 26.51 -9.83
C ALA A 69 5.90 25.79 -8.66
N GLY A 70 5.31 24.66 -8.26
CA GLY A 70 5.88 23.78 -7.26
C GLY A 70 7.15 23.21 -7.86
N VAL A 71 8.28 23.42 -7.19
CA VAL A 71 9.51 22.69 -7.46
C VAL A 71 9.16 21.21 -7.64
N ALA A 72 9.54 20.63 -8.77
CA ALA A 72 9.20 19.25 -9.06
C ALA A 72 9.69 18.35 -7.91
N PRO A 73 8.91 17.33 -7.51
CA PRO A 73 9.34 16.40 -6.45
C PRO A 73 10.76 15.90 -6.72
N GLY A 74 11.64 16.03 -5.73
CA GLY A 74 13.02 15.56 -5.78
C GLY A 74 14.02 16.42 -6.56
N SER A 75 13.68 17.64 -6.99
CA SER A 75 14.66 18.54 -7.65
C SER A 75 15.27 19.60 -6.72
N ALA A 76 14.73 19.79 -5.52
CA ALA A 76 15.31 20.74 -4.55
C ALA A 76 16.62 20.18 -3.96
N PRO A 77 17.67 20.99 -3.77
CA PRO A 77 18.88 20.53 -3.11
C PRO A 77 18.58 20.16 -1.64
N PHE A 78 19.18 19.07 -1.17
CA PHE A 78 18.97 18.50 0.17
C PHE A 78 19.04 19.56 1.28
N LEU A 79 20.10 20.38 1.29
CA LEU A 79 20.35 21.39 2.31
C LEU A 79 19.27 22.48 2.39
N SER A 80 18.64 22.84 1.26
CA SER A 80 17.57 23.83 1.26
C SER A 80 16.28 23.28 1.83
N VAL A 81 16.00 21.99 1.67
CA VAL A 81 14.79 21.36 2.22
C VAL A 81 14.89 21.21 3.73
N VAL A 82 16.06 20.83 4.23
CA VAL A 82 16.29 20.65 5.67
C VAL A 82 16.67 21.94 6.40
N GLN A 83 16.69 23.09 5.73
CA GLN A 83 17.10 24.35 6.33
C GLN A 83 16.14 24.76 7.48
N GLY A 84 16.69 24.81 8.69
CA GLY A 84 15.93 25.09 9.92
C GLY A 84 15.13 23.89 10.47
N ALA A 85 15.32 22.69 9.92
CA ALA A 85 14.76 21.47 10.47
C ALA A 85 15.64 20.91 11.58
N GLN A 86 15.02 20.35 12.61
CA GLN A 86 15.69 19.61 13.68
C GLN A 86 16.00 18.21 13.19
N ARG A 87 17.28 17.84 13.14
CA ARG A 87 17.72 16.48 12.86
C ARG A 87 17.68 15.63 14.13
N GLN A 88 17.18 14.41 14.00
CA GLN A 88 17.28 13.36 15.01
C GLN A 88 17.99 12.16 14.37
N ASP A 89 19.13 11.75 14.93
CA ASP A 89 19.90 10.60 14.46
C ASP A 89 19.40 9.31 15.14
N GLY A 90 19.34 8.20 14.39
CA GLY A 90 18.87 6.91 14.86
C GLY A 90 18.84 5.86 13.74
N LEU A 91 18.03 4.81 13.89
CA LEU A 91 17.89 3.71 12.92
C LEU A 91 17.63 4.25 11.51
N LEU A 92 16.68 5.18 11.42
CA LEU A 92 16.48 6.02 10.25
C LEU A 92 16.51 7.48 10.74
N PRO A 93 17.41 8.33 10.21
CA PRO A 93 17.46 9.72 10.63
C PRO A 93 16.19 10.47 10.23
N LEU A 94 15.68 11.28 11.15
CA LEU A 94 14.47 12.07 10.97
C LEU A 94 14.82 13.56 10.94
N TRP A 95 14.09 14.30 10.12
CA TRP A 95 14.13 15.75 10.11
C TRP A 95 12.72 16.27 10.39
N ARG A 96 12.58 17.17 11.35
CA ARG A 96 11.29 17.77 11.68
C ARG A 96 11.35 19.29 11.61
N LYS A 97 10.35 19.89 10.97
CA LYS A 97 10.13 21.33 10.96
C LYS A 97 8.64 21.60 11.00
N ASP A 98 8.20 22.30 12.03
CA ASP A 98 6.78 22.54 12.28
C ASP A 98 5.99 21.21 12.26
N ASP A 99 4.95 21.11 11.43
CA ASP A 99 4.12 19.91 11.26
C ASP A 99 4.67 18.91 10.23
N LYS A 100 5.79 19.25 9.55
CA LYS A 100 6.39 18.38 8.53
C LYS A 100 7.43 17.45 9.13
N VAL A 101 7.31 16.18 8.76
CA VAL A 101 8.27 15.14 9.10
C VAL A 101 8.87 14.59 7.83
N TRP A 102 10.19 14.66 7.73
CA TRP A 102 10.95 14.04 6.68
C TRP A 102 11.80 12.90 7.21
N LEU A 103 12.01 11.90 6.35
CA LEU A 103 12.87 10.76 6.61
C LEU A 103 14.06 10.81 5.67
N GLU A 104 15.26 10.68 6.23
CA GLU A 104 16.48 10.51 5.48
C GLU A 104 16.69 9.03 5.19
N LEU A 105 16.62 8.64 3.92
CA LEU A 105 16.85 7.28 3.47
C LEU A 105 18.22 7.20 2.79
N SER A 106 19.13 6.42 3.38
CA SER A 106 20.39 6.09 2.73
C SER A 106 20.15 5.06 1.62
N PRO A 107 21.02 4.99 0.59
CA PRO A 107 20.94 3.94 -0.42
C PRO A 107 21.01 2.51 0.15
N GLN A 108 21.62 2.34 1.32
CA GLN A 108 21.70 1.06 2.03
C GLN A 108 20.41 0.69 2.77
N ALA A 109 19.64 1.68 3.20
CA ALA A 109 18.34 1.48 3.84
C ALA A 109 17.22 1.21 2.81
N LEU A 110 17.44 1.54 1.53
CA LEU A 110 16.55 1.14 0.44
C LEU A 110 16.62 -0.37 0.21
N ASP A 111 15.46 -0.95 -0.09
CA ASP A 111 15.25 -2.39 -0.25
C ASP A 111 15.64 -3.24 0.99
N GLN A 112 16.02 -2.62 2.11
CA GLN A 112 16.30 -3.30 3.36
C GLN A 112 14.99 -3.63 4.11
N PRO A 113 14.78 -4.91 4.50
CA PRO A 113 13.59 -5.29 5.26
C PRO A 113 13.65 -4.75 6.70
N LEU A 114 12.59 -4.06 7.09
CA LEU A 114 12.33 -3.52 8.43
C LEU A 114 11.05 -4.14 8.98
N PHE A 115 10.91 -4.19 10.31
CA PHE A 115 9.68 -4.66 10.95
C PHE A 115 8.76 -3.48 11.26
N PHE A 116 7.58 -3.45 10.66
CA PHE A 116 6.56 -2.43 10.90
C PHE A 116 5.46 -2.99 11.78
N SER A 117 5.22 -2.33 12.91
CA SER A 117 4.28 -2.79 13.93
C SER A 117 3.37 -1.66 14.40
N PRO A 118 2.19 -1.51 13.79
CA PRO A 118 1.27 -0.45 14.16
C PRO A 118 0.45 -0.79 15.41
N LYS A 119 0.12 0.26 16.15
CA LYS A 119 -0.63 0.19 17.41
C LYS A 119 -1.66 1.31 17.46
N LEU A 120 -2.84 1.01 18.01
CA LEU A 120 -3.83 2.03 18.31
C LEU A 120 -3.40 2.80 19.57
N ALA A 121 -3.12 4.09 19.44
CA ALA A 121 -2.87 4.96 20.61
C ALA A 121 -4.15 5.14 21.43
N SER A 122 -5.27 5.35 20.75
CA SER A 122 -6.62 5.48 21.30
C SER A 122 -7.62 4.65 20.48
N GLY A 123 -8.84 4.49 20.99
CA GLY A 123 -9.90 3.74 20.31
C GLY A 123 -11.27 4.17 20.78
N ILE A 124 -12.32 3.74 20.07
CA ILE A 124 -13.72 4.08 20.38
C ILE A 124 -14.33 3.21 21.48
N GLY A 125 -13.61 2.19 21.96
CA GLY A 125 -14.05 1.36 23.10
C GLY A 125 -14.99 0.22 22.72
N GLU A 126 -15.13 -0.08 21.44
CA GLU A 126 -15.97 -1.17 20.93
C GLU A 126 -15.44 -1.72 19.58
N ALA A 127 -16.04 -2.79 19.07
CA ALA A 127 -15.73 -3.40 17.77
C ALA A 127 -14.24 -3.76 17.54
N GLY A 128 -13.51 -4.04 18.63
CA GLY A 128 -12.08 -4.36 18.58
C GLY A 128 -11.17 -3.12 18.41
N LEU A 129 -11.72 -1.91 18.47
CA LEU A 129 -11.00 -0.65 18.39
C LEU A 129 -10.78 -0.08 19.79
N PHE A 130 -9.84 -0.70 20.52
CA PHE A 130 -9.46 -0.27 21.86
C PHE A 130 -8.05 0.35 21.82
N GLY A 131 -7.88 1.46 22.55
CA GLY A 131 -6.57 2.08 22.74
C GLY A 131 -5.61 1.11 23.40
N GLY A 132 -4.35 1.13 22.98
CA GLY A 132 -3.31 0.23 23.46
C GLY A 132 -3.25 -1.11 22.73
N LEU A 133 -4.26 -1.48 21.95
CA LEU A 133 -4.20 -2.72 21.18
C LEU A 133 -3.22 -2.60 20.01
N MET A 134 -2.36 -3.60 19.90
CA MET A 134 -1.67 -3.85 18.64
C MET A 134 -2.70 -4.31 17.62
N GLN A 135 -2.57 -3.83 16.38
CA GLN A 135 -3.43 -4.34 15.31
C GLN A 135 -3.26 -5.86 15.23
N SER A 136 -4.41 -6.55 15.30
CA SER A 136 -4.45 -7.99 15.50
C SER A 136 -3.65 -8.72 14.42
N ARG A 137 -2.98 -9.82 14.79
CA ARG A 137 -2.44 -10.77 13.80
C ARG A 137 -3.52 -11.22 12.80
N TRP A 138 -4.80 -11.15 13.17
CA TRP A 138 -5.93 -11.56 12.32
C TRP A 138 -6.61 -10.39 11.60
N ALA A 139 -6.14 -9.15 11.80
CA ALA A 139 -6.64 -8.02 11.03
C ALA A 139 -6.34 -8.24 9.55
N GLN A 140 -7.27 -7.93 8.65
CA GLN A 140 -7.01 -8.09 7.21
C GLN A 140 -6.00 -7.06 6.67
N VAL A 141 -5.94 -5.90 7.32
CA VAL A 141 -5.08 -4.75 6.96
C VAL A 141 -4.38 -4.28 8.23
N GLY A 142 -3.21 -3.65 8.09
CA GLY A 142 -2.51 -3.06 9.24
C GLY A 142 -1.90 -4.05 10.21
N ARG A 143 -1.67 -5.31 9.85
CA ARG A 143 -0.99 -6.28 10.71
C ARG A 143 0.48 -5.90 10.92
N PRO A 144 1.12 -6.34 12.02
CA PRO A 144 2.57 -6.32 12.11
C PRO A 144 3.18 -7.16 10.99
N GLN A 145 4.08 -6.56 10.21
CA GLN A 145 4.61 -7.18 8.99
C GLN A 145 5.99 -6.63 8.62
N TRP A 146 6.69 -7.37 7.78
CA TRP A 146 7.96 -6.93 7.21
C TRP A 146 7.69 -5.94 6.08
N VAL A 147 8.39 -4.82 6.10
CA VAL A 147 8.26 -3.75 5.12
C VAL A 147 9.62 -3.38 4.55
N THR A 148 9.62 -2.78 3.37
CA THR A 148 10.82 -2.26 2.74
C THR A 148 10.51 -0.95 2.02
N PHE A 149 11.50 -0.06 1.95
CA PHE A 149 11.41 1.17 1.17
C PHE A 149 11.94 0.91 -0.23
N ARG A 150 11.08 1.08 -1.24
CA ARG A 150 11.48 0.98 -2.65
C ARG A 150 11.38 2.34 -3.31
N GLN A 151 12.47 2.80 -3.90
CA GLN A 151 12.44 4.01 -4.71
C GLN A 151 11.96 3.68 -6.14
N VAL A 152 10.90 4.35 -6.58
CA VAL A 152 10.36 4.25 -7.93
C VAL A 152 10.28 5.66 -8.52
N HIS A 153 11.20 5.98 -9.44
CA HIS A 153 11.35 7.31 -10.02
C HIS A 153 11.56 8.41 -8.95
N LYS A 154 10.60 9.32 -8.82
CA LYS A 154 10.58 10.45 -7.87
C LYS A 154 9.66 10.20 -6.66
N GLN A 155 9.35 8.93 -6.40
CA GLN A 155 8.51 8.49 -5.30
C GLN A 155 9.24 7.38 -4.54
N VAL A 156 9.01 7.31 -3.24
CA VAL A 156 9.41 6.17 -2.42
C VAL A 156 8.14 5.50 -1.93
N GLN A 157 8.07 4.19 -2.15
CA GLN A 157 6.98 3.33 -1.73
C GLN A 157 7.39 2.58 -0.47
N LEU A 158 6.46 2.50 0.48
CA LEU A 158 6.56 1.55 1.58
C LEU A 158 5.80 0.28 1.20
N LEU A 159 6.54 -0.79 0.98
CA LEU A 159 6.00 -2.07 0.54
C LEU A 159 6.03 -3.07 1.68
N ALA A 160 4.93 -3.75 1.94
CA ALA A 160 4.92 -4.94 2.76
C ALA A 160 5.37 -6.15 1.93
N VAL A 161 6.38 -6.85 2.42
CA VAL A 161 7.01 -7.97 1.73
C VAL A 161 6.65 -9.30 2.37
N ASN A 162 6.69 -10.37 1.57
CA ASN A 162 6.48 -11.71 2.07
C ASN A 162 7.67 -12.15 2.94
N ALA A 163 7.39 -12.55 4.16
CA ALA A 163 8.37 -13.19 5.05
C ALA A 163 7.95 -14.61 5.49
N ALA A 164 6.79 -15.08 5.04
CA ALA A 164 6.24 -16.38 5.45
C ALA A 164 6.74 -17.53 4.57
N TYR A 165 6.99 -17.25 3.30
CA TYR A 165 7.43 -18.23 2.31
C TYR A 165 8.71 -17.70 1.66
N THR A 166 9.81 -18.40 1.89
CA THR A 166 11.12 -18.04 1.35
C THR A 166 11.72 -19.22 0.62
N ALA A 167 12.61 -18.94 -0.32
CA ALA A 167 13.38 -19.95 -1.03
C ALA A 167 14.79 -19.41 -1.29
N GLN A 168 15.75 -20.31 -1.51
CA GLN A 168 17.13 -19.93 -1.77
C GLN A 168 17.22 -19.08 -3.04
N ALA A 169 17.88 -17.92 -2.94
CA ALA A 169 18.07 -17.02 -4.07
C ALA A 169 18.73 -17.74 -5.26
N GLY A 170 18.26 -17.43 -6.48
CA GLY A 170 18.74 -18.06 -7.72
C GLY A 170 18.07 -19.39 -8.09
N THR A 171 17.22 -19.95 -7.23
CA THR A 171 16.46 -21.17 -7.56
C THR A 171 15.18 -20.87 -8.36
N PRO A 172 14.67 -21.82 -9.17
CA PRO A 172 13.32 -21.72 -9.77
C PRO A 172 12.21 -21.47 -8.74
N GLN A 173 12.37 -22.03 -7.53
CA GLN A 173 11.45 -21.88 -6.42
C GLN A 173 11.41 -20.44 -5.92
N ALA A 174 12.54 -19.73 -5.85
CA ALA A 174 12.55 -18.31 -5.48
C ALA A 174 11.77 -17.45 -6.48
N ARG A 175 11.92 -17.71 -7.79
CA ARG A 175 11.11 -17.04 -8.82
C ARG A 175 9.63 -17.36 -8.69
N ALA A 176 9.28 -18.60 -8.36
CA ALA A 176 7.89 -18.98 -8.13
C ALA A 176 7.28 -18.27 -6.90
N VAL A 177 8.05 -18.15 -5.81
CA VAL A 177 7.64 -17.39 -4.62
C VAL A 177 7.45 -15.91 -4.93
N GLU A 178 8.41 -15.28 -5.62
CA GLU A 178 8.32 -13.87 -6.02
C GLU A 178 7.10 -13.60 -6.92
N ALA A 179 6.82 -14.50 -7.87
CA ALA A 179 5.65 -14.41 -8.75
C ALA A 179 4.33 -14.66 -8.01
N ALA A 180 4.32 -15.54 -6.99
CA ALA A 180 3.12 -15.88 -6.23
C ALA A 180 2.76 -14.82 -5.17
N PHE A 181 3.74 -14.12 -4.62
CA PHE A 181 3.54 -13.17 -3.52
C PHE A 181 3.92 -11.76 -3.93
N SER A 182 2.94 -11.02 -4.43
CA SER A 182 3.11 -9.60 -4.76
C SER A 182 3.25 -8.75 -3.48
N PRO A 183 4.24 -7.85 -3.39
CA PRO A 183 4.35 -6.91 -2.28
C PRO A 183 3.13 -5.99 -2.21
N SER A 184 2.62 -5.74 -1.00
CA SER A 184 1.47 -4.83 -0.81
C SER A 184 1.96 -3.39 -0.60
N LEU A 185 1.44 -2.45 -1.39
CA LEU A 185 1.74 -1.03 -1.20
C LEU A 185 0.99 -0.49 0.02
N LEU A 186 1.72 -0.16 1.08
CA LEU A 186 1.13 0.44 2.28
C LEU A 186 0.97 1.96 2.13
N GLY A 187 1.87 2.60 1.40
CA GLY A 187 1.84 4.04 1.15
C GLY A 187 2.99 4.48 0.26
N SER A 188 2.92 5.73 -0.21
CA SER A 188 3.99 6.33 -1.00
C SER A 188 4.19 7.78 -0.61
N ALA A 189 5.45 8.22 -0.64
CA ALA A 189 5.86 9.58 -0.38
C ALA A 189 6.63 10.15 -1.58
N PRO A 190 6.39 11.41 -1.96
CA PRO A 190 7.23 12.08 -2.93
C PRO A 190 8.63 12.29 -2.37
N LEU A 191 9.63 12.22 -3.25
CA LEU A 191 10.97 12.69 -2.93
C LEU A 191 10.89 14.19 -2.64
N ALA A 192 11.37 14.60 -1.47
CA ALA A 192 11.42 15.99 -1.05
C ALA A 192 12.67 16.69 -1.59
N SER A 193 13.79 15.95 -1.73
CA SER A 193 15.05 16.49 -2.21
C SER A 193 15.72 15.62 -3.27
N ALA A 194 16.67 16.21 -3.99
CA ALA A 194 17.68 15.48 -4.74
C ALA A 194 18.59 14.67 -3.78
N PRO A 195 19.25 13.60 -4.26
CA PRO A 195 20.21 12.84 -3.46
C PRO A 195 21.32 13.73 -2.91
N HIS A 196 21.72 13.47 -1.67
CA HIS A 196 22.81 14.19 -1.02
C HIS A 196 24.15 13.89 -1.75
N PRO A 197 24.96 14.91 -2.08
CA PRO A 197 26.12 14.73 -2.97
C PRO A 197 27.23 13.83 -2.39
N GLN A 198 27.32 13.71 -1.07
CA GLN A 198 28.37 12.88 -0.43
C GLN A 198 27.87 11.50 0.01
N THR A 199 26.62 11.41 0.45
CA THR A 199 26.08 10.19 1.09
C THR A 199 25.09 9.45 0.17
N GLY A 200 24.62 10.09 -0.90
CA GLY A 200 23.56 9.57 -1.76
C GLY A 200 22.19 9.49 -1.08
N ALA A 201 22.06 9.98 0.16
CA ALA A 201 20.81 9.90 0.91
C ALA A 201 19.72 10.78 0.29
N VAL A 202 18.50 10.27 0.27
CA VAL A 202 17.32 10.99 -0.23
C VAL A 202 16.41 11.36 0.92
N LEU A 203 15.74 12.50 0.80
CA LEU A 203 14.74 12.94 1.77
C LEU A 203 13.34 12.66 1.22
N ILE A 204 12.49 12.05 2.03
CA ILE A 204 11.07 11.84 1.70
C ILE A 204 10.17 12.60 2.67
N ASP A 205 9.09 13.20 2.17
CA ASP A 205 8.06 13.79 3.04
C ASP A 205 7.12 12.68 3.53
N LEU A 206 7.28 12.28 4.79
CA LEU A 206 6.52 11.18 5.38
C LEU A 206 5.10 11.58 5.75
N THR A 207 4.83 12.88 5.91
CA THR A 207 3.54 13.41 6.38
C THR A 207 2.34 12.82 5.61
N PRO A 208 2.27 12.89 4.26
CA PRO A 208 1.14 12.31 3.53
C PRO A 208 1.04 10.79 3.65
N MET A 209 2.15 10.09 3.87
CA MET A 209 2.16 8.64 4.04
C MET A 209 1.64 8.25 5.43
N LEU A 210 2.04 8.97 6.48
CA LEU A 210 1.58 8.76 7.86
C LEU A 210 0.11 9.15 8.05
N LEU A 211 -0.35 10.21 7.37
CA LEU A 211 -1.74 10.67 7.37
C LEU A 211 -2.61 9.91 6.35
N SER A 212 -2.34 8.62 6.16
CA SER A 212 -3.14 7.72 5.32
C SER A 212 -3.69 6.56 6.16
N ASP A 213 -4.81 5.96 5.73
CA ASP A 213 -5.43 4.83 6.44
C ASP A 213 -4.67 3.51 6.20
N MET A 214 -3.38 3.48 6.56
CA MET A 214 -2.50 2.31 6.41
C MET A 214 -3.00 1.10 7.20
N LEU A 215 -3.77 1.35 8.25
CA LEU A 215 -4.32 0.31 9.13
C LEU A 215 -5.66 -0.23 8.65
N GLY A 216 -6.28 0.41 7.65
CA GLY A 216 -7.59 0.02 7.13
C GLY A 216 -8.72 0.19 8.16
N LEU A 217 -8.60 1.17 9.06
CA LEU A 217 -9.61 1.45 10.09
C LEU A 217 -10.92 1.93 9.47
N GLY A 218 -10.87 2.75 8.42
CA GLY A 218 -12.06 3.18 7.70
C GLY A 218 -12.84 1.99 7.15
N MET A 219 -12.14 1.03 6.55
CA MET A 219 -12.75 -0.22 6.06
C MET A 219 -13.31 -1.09 7.19
N GLN A 220 -12.64 -1.15 8.35
CA GLN A 220 -13.12 -1.89 9.52
C GLN A 220 -14.39 -1.25 10.09
N LEU A 221 -14.40 0.07 10.26
CA LEU A 221 -15.53 0.85 10.74
C LEU A 221 -16.73 0.75 9.79
N GLN A 222 -16.50 0.88 8.48
CA GLN A 222 -17.52 0.70 7.45
C GLN A 222 -18.16 -0.69 7.52
N ARG A 223 -17.37 -1.76 7.69
CA ARG A 223 -17.91 -3.13 7.82
C ARG A 223 -18.71 -3.33 9.11
N THR A 224 -18.30 -2.69 10.20
CA THR A 224 -18.91 -2.84 11.52
C THR A 224 -20.23 -2.08 11.60
N TYR A 225 -20.23 -0.79 11.27
CA TYR A 225 -21.36 0.12 11.48
C TYR A 225 -22.15 0.42 10.22
N ARG A 226 -21.66 0.02 9.05
CA ARG A 226 -22.30 0.26 7.75
C ARG A 226 -22.52 1.74 7.44
N GLN A 227 -21.64 2.60 7.98
CA GLN A 227 -21.62 4.04 7.75
C GLN A 227 -20.33 4.46 7.06
N GLY A 228 -20.40 5.54 6.26
CA GLY A 228 -19.29 6.09 5.46
C GLY A 228 -18.14 6.68 6.27
N TYR A 229 -17.40 5.83 6.99
CA TYR A 229 -16.21 6.26 7.74
C TYR A 229 -15.00 6.41 6.83
N SER A 230 -14.30 7.53 6.96
CA SER A 230 -13.04 7.81 6.26
C SER A 230 -12.09 8.59 7.16
N LEU A 231 -10.77 8.44 6.94
CA LEU A 231 -9.77 9.26 7.59
C LEU A 231 -9.87 10.72 7.15
N ASP A 232 -9.92 11.64 8.10
CA ASP A 232 -9.83 13.07 7.84
C ASP A 232 -8.38 13.56 7.97
N ALA A 233 -7.64 13.46 6.88
CA ALA A 233 -6.23 13.85 6.84
C ALA A 233 -6.00 15.35 7.06
N ARG A 234 -7.01 16.22 6.85
CA ARG A 234 -6.86 17.68 7.01
C ARG A 234 -6.91 18.10 8.47
N ASN A 235 -7.60 17.33 9.30
CA ASN A 235 -7.72 17.55 10.73
C ASN A 235 -6.88 16.56 11.56
N SER A 236 -5.94 15.87 10.91
CA SER A 236 -4.99 14.95 11.53
C SER A 236 -3.57 15.51 11.42
N SER A 237 -2.73 15.24 12.42
CA SER A 237 -1.37 15.80 12.49
C SER A 237 -0.43 14.80 13.16
N VAL A 238 0.84 14.79 12.77
CA VAL A 238 1.84 13.94 13.44
C VAL A 238 2.20 14.54 14.80
N ARG A 239 1.73 13.93 15.88
CA ARG A 239 1.97 14.38 17.26
C ARG A 239 3.39 14.11 17.74
N GLN A 240 3.94 12.94 17.40
CA GLN A 240 5.33 12.59 17.68
C GLN A 240 6.02 11.94 16.50
N ALA A 241 7.30 12.25 16.37
CA ALA A 241 8.25 11.48 15.59
C ALA A 241 9.54 11.38 16.40
N ARG A 242 9.99 10.16 16.67
CA ARG A 242 11.22 9.86 17.40
C ARG A 242 11.97 8.71 16.75
N THR A 243 13.28 8.81 16.74
CA THR A 243 14.18 7.75 16.27
C THR A 243 15.19 7.42 17.37
N THR A 244 15.45 6.14 17.58
CA THR A 244 16.50 5.58 18.44
C THR A 244 17.38 4.67 17.60
N SER A 245 18.47 4.11 18.14
CA SER A 245 19.32 3.16 17.40
C SER A 245 18.55 1.95 16.87
N ASP A 246 17.48 1.55 17.56
CA ASP A 246 16.82 0.25 17.34
C ASP A 246 15.44 0.40 16.67
N ASN A 247 14.79 1.56 16.79
CA ASN A 247 13.42 1.73 16.30
C ASN A 247 13.09 3.19 15.95
N VAL A 248 12.07 3.34 15.11
CA VAL A 248 11.47 4.64 14.77
C VAL A 248 9.99 4.59 15.13
N VAL A 249 9.51 5.62 15.84
CA VAL A 249 8.14 5.70 16.34
C VAL A 249 7.48 6.98 15.85
N PHE A 250 6.30 6.81 15.28
CA PHE A 250 5.41 7.91 14.89
C PHE A 250 4.10 7.78 15.67
N GLU A 251 3.58 8.90 16.16
CA GLU A 251 2.23 9.02 16.73
C GLU A 251 1.48 10.04 15.88
N VAL A 252 0.30 9.63 15.40
CA VAL A 252 -0.61 10.42 14.55
C VAL A 252 -1.93 10.57 15.30
#